data_AF-A0A3A5VHK0-F1
#
_entry.id   AF-A0A3A5VHK0-F1
#
_cell.length_a   1.000
_cell.length_b   1.000
_cell.length_c   1.000
_cell.angle_alpha   90.00
_cell.angle_beta   90.00
_cell.angle_gamma   90.00
#
_symmetry.space_group_name_H-M   'P 1'
#
loop_
_entity.id
_entity.type
_entity.pdbx_description
1 polymer ?
#
loop_
_entity_poly.entity_id
_entity_poly.type
_entity_poly.pdbx_seq_one_letter_code
_entity_poly.pdbx_strand_id
1 'polypeptide(L)'
;MLPRPTPRLGWGVLRTVFIALLAVHVFISAWLVASVDAVYTEGRPAPTEIHSLVAIDKDRTAIDVSVERATSLFIYTLSRDNDAAAEVEVDDDEEGPTENGPPSSERDYLSLGRGLVTWTLIGLVLAEAASLTRKRGTNALRITMFSATLLALFVAFPACYVLSLSDGGSVSENSPGNELEGSAFVHTQSDTSTHLRWLGVEVQASFSGYDLGLVEPANRENVTATVPQPGSEDASSFIAFESSFAVEFGKNLDALLYVPFLWWVLPSNTPKVFTEEE
;
A
#
# COMPACT_ATOMS: atom_id res chain seq x y z
N MET A 1 13.66 38.95 -4.73
CA MET A 1 14.37 37.86 -4.03
C MET A 1 14.48 38.23 -2.56
N LEU A 2 13.89 37.43 -1.66
CA LEU A 2 13.96 37.71 -0.21
C LEU A 2 15.39 37.53 0.29
N PRO A 3 15.95 38.48 1.06
CA PRO A 3 17.33 38.39 1.56
C PRO A 3 17.46 37.23 2.55
N ARG A 4 18.50 36.39 2.37
CA ARG A 4 18.77 35.25 3.26
C ARG A 4 19.30 35.75 4.61
N PRO A 5 18.80 35.26 5.75
CA PRO A 5 19.27 35.69 7.07
C PRO A 5 20.76 35.35 7.29
N THR A 6 21.44 36.13 8.12
CA THR A 6 22.86 35.89 8.42
C THR A 6 23.03 34.67 9.33
N PRO A 7 23.99 33.77 9.03
CA PRO A 7 24.15 32.56 9.82
C PRO A 7 24.72 32.90 11.21
N ARG A 8 24.08 32.38 12.27
CA ARG A 8 24.61 32.42 13.64
C ARG A 8 24.56 31.03 14.26
N LEU A 9 25.42 30.78 15.25
CA LEU A 9 25.52 29.46 15.91
C LEU A 9 24.18 29.02 16.52
N GLY A 10 23.43 29.93 17.14
CA GLY A 10 22.11 29.65 17.72
C GLY A 10 21.06 29.19 16.70
N TRP A 11 21.13 29.67 15.45
CA TRP A 11 20.24 29.23 14.36
C TRP A 11 20.54 27.79 13.95
N GLY A 12 21.81 27.40 13.96
CA GLY A 12 22.23 26.02 13.74
C GLY A 12 21.69 25.08 14.81
N VAL A 13 21.84 25.43 16.09
CA VAL A 13 21.32 24.61 17.21
C VAL A 13 19.81 24.47 17.14
N LEU A 14 19.09 25.58 16.96
CA LEU A 14 17.62 25.57 16.85
C LEU A 14 17.14 24.67 15.70
N ARG A 15 17.81 24.76 14.55
CA ARG A 15 17.51 23.92 13.39
C ARG A 15 17.76 22.44 13.66
N THR A 16 18.88 22.09 14.30
CA THR A 16 19.18 20.70 14.65
C THR A 16 18.13 20.14 15.60
N VAL A 17 17.72 20.90 16.60
CA VAL A 17 16.63 20.50 17.52
C VAL A 17 15.34 20.27 16.75
N PHE A 18 14.96 21.19 15.85
CA PHE A 18 13.72 21.05 15.08
C PHE A 18 13.75 19.83 14.14
N ILE A 19 14.87 19.60 13.45
CA ILE A 19 15.03 18.41 12.59
C ILE A 19 15.02 17.13 13.40
N ALA A 20 15.62 17.11 14.61
CA ALA A 20 15.54 15.96 15.50
C ALA A 20 14.09 15.69 15.94
N LEU A 21 13.32 16.73 16.27
CA LEU A 21 11.90 16.59 16.61
C LEU A 21 11.08 16.09 15.43
N LEU A 22 11.31 16.59 14.22
CA LEU A 22 10.68 16.09 13.00
C LEU A 22 11.02 14.62 12.75
N ALA A 23 12.30 14.24 12.89
CA ALA A 23 12.74 12.87 12.72
C ALA A 23 12.09 11.94 13.74
N VAL A 24 11.98 12.35 15.01
CA VAL A 24 11.27 11.58 16.05
C VAL A 24 9.77 11.48 15.74
N HIS A 25 9.15 12.57 15.29
CA HIS A 25 7.74 12.59 14.92
C HIS A 25 7.44 11.61 13.78
N VAL A 26 8.27 11.62 12.74
CA VAL A 26 8.20 10.68 11.61
C VAL A 26 8.47 9.26 12.07
N PHE A 27 9.46 9.05 12.94
CA PHE A 27 9.85 7.74 13.44
C PHE A 27 8.72 7.03 14.20
N ILE A 28 7.93 7.77 14.98
CA ILE A 28 6.81 7.21 15.76
C ILE A 28 5.51 7.12 14.94
N SER A 29 5.46 7.74 13.76
CA SER A 29 4.28 7.73 12.89
C SER A 29 4.18 6.44 12.07
N ALA A 30 2.98 6.14 11.59
CA ALA A 30 2.81 5.17 10.51
C ALA A 30 3.50 5.67 9.24
N TRP A 31 4.11 4.77 8.48
CA TRP A 31 4.84 5.10 7.25
C TRP A 31 4.05 4.71 6.00
N LEU A 32 3.33 3.60 6.07
CA LEU A 32 2.46 3.12 5.00
C LEU A 32 1.10 2.75 5.59
N VAL A 33 0.04 3.14 4.90
CA VAL A 33 -1.34 2.80 5.24
C VAL A 33 -1.99 2.25 3.98
N ALA A 34 -2.43 1.00 4.03
CA ALA A 34 -3.26 0.40 2.99
C ALA A 34 -4.69 0.24 3.54
N SER A 35 -5.68 0.65 2.78
CA SER A 35 -7.09 0.47 3.12
C SER A 35 -7.81 -0.22 1.98
N VAL A 36 -8.71 -1.13 2.33
CA VAL A 36 -9.60 -1.83 1.42
C VAL A 36 -11.02 -1.61 1.91
N ASP A 37 -11.84 -1.01 1.09
CA ASP A 37 -13.27 -0.86 1.31
C ASP A 37 -13.99 -1.62 0.21
N ALA A 38 -14.78 -2.61 0.58
CA ALA A 38 -15.45 -3.51 -0.36
C ALA A 38 -16.91 -3.67 0.03
N VAL A 39 -17.82 -3.57 -0.94
CA VAL A 39 -19.26 -3.53 -0.72
C VAL A 39 -19.97 -4.39 -1.76
N TYR A 40 -20.82 -5.30 -1.31
CA TYR A 40 -21.80 -5.94 -2.19
C TYR A 40 -22.99 -4.99 -2.38
N THR A 41 -23.11 -4.42 -3.58
CA THR A 41 -24.13 -3.41 -3.91
C THR A 41 -25.45 -4.05 -4.32
N GLU A 42 -25.40 -5.20 -4.98
CA GLU A 42 -26.59 -5.95 -5.41
C GLU A 42 -26.42 -7.47 -5.22
N GLY A 43 -27.55 -8.18 -5.22
CA GLY A 43 -27.61 -9.64 -5.07
C GLY A 43 -27.80 -10.12 -3.63
N ARG A 44 -27.79 -11.44 -3.44
CA ARG A 44 -27.98 -12.08 -2.13
C ARG A 44 -26.97 -11.65 -1.04
N PRO A 45 -25.67 -11.43 -1.32
CA PRO A 45 -24.73 -11.00 -0.27
C PRO A 45 -24.87 -9.52 0.09
N ALA A 46 -25.58 -8.70 -0.69
CA ALA A 46 -25.84 -7.30 -0.36
C ALA A 46 -26.73 -7.17 0.89
N PRO A 47 -26.55 -6.15 1.74
CA PRO A 47 -25.60 -5.04 1.65
C PRO A 47 -24.38 -5.26 2.56
N THR A 48 -23.63 -6.35 2.38
CA THR A 48 -22.43 -6.61 3.21
C THR A 48 -21.30 -5.63 2.84
N GLU A 49 -20.66 -5.08 3.86
CA GLU A 49 -19.53 -4.16 3.72
C GLU A 49 -18.31 -4.78 4.43
N ILE A 50 -17.15 -4.71 3.81
CA ILE A 50 -15.88 -5.24 4.30
C ILE A 50 -14.89 -4.09 4.29
N HIS A 51 -14.41 -3.72 5.47
CA HIS A 51 -13.38 -2.70 5.63
C HIS A 51 -12.13 -3.34 6.23
N SER A 52 -11.00 -3.18 5.57
CA SER A 52 -9.71 -3.65 6.03
C SER A 52 -8.73 -2.49 6.02
N LEU A 53 -8.05 -2.26 7.14
CA LEU A 53 -7.02 -1.23 7.28
C LEU A 53 -5.74 -1.86 7.78
N VAL A 54 -4.67 -1.69 7.01
CA VAL A 54 -3.33 -2.13 7.34
C VAL A 54 -2.44 -0.90 7.51
N ALA A 55 -2.01 -0.63 8.73
CA ALA A 55 -1.07 0.45 9.03
C ALA A 55 0.28 -0.14 9.44
N ILE A 56 1.35 0.29 8.78
CA ILE A 56 2.71 -0.19 9.02
C ILE A 56 3.55 0.92 9.62
N ASP A 57 4.15 0.63 10.78
CA ASP A 57 5.10 1.49 11.46
C ASP A 57 6.48 0.81 11.64
N LYS A 58 7.34 1.48 12.41
CA LYS A 58 8.72 1.06 12.67
C LYS A 58 8.87 -0.32 13.32
N ASP A 59 7.88 -0.79 14.08
CA ASP A 59 7.97 -2.00 14.90
C ASP A 59 6.88 -3.01 14.57
N ARG A 60 5.72 -2.53 14.11
CA ARG A 60 4.49 -3.32 14.01
C ARG A 60 3.76 -3.04 12.70
N THR A 61 2.97 -4.04 12.33
CA THR A 61 1.94 -3.95 11.31
C THR A 61 0.61 -4.13 12.04
N ALA A 62 -0.19 -3.08 12.10
CA ALA A 62 -1.54 -3.12 12.65
C ALA A 62 -2.50 -3.47 11.53
N ILE A 63 -3.22 -4.58 11.67
CA ILE A 63 -4.25 -5.04 10.74
C ILE A 63 -5.58 -4.96 11.49
N ASP A 64 -6.49 -4.15 10.98
CA ASP A 64 -7.86 -4.03 11.47
C ASP A 64 -8.81 -4.46 10.36
N VAL A 65 -9.63 -5.49 10.61
CA VAL A 65 -10.60 -6.00 9.66
C VAL A 65 -11.96 -5.95 10.32
N SER A 66 -12.88 -5.24 9.69
CA SER A 66 -14.27 -5.16 10.10
C SER A 66 -15.18 -5.58 8.95
N VAL A 67 -16.18 -6.38 9.27
CA VAL A 67 -17.23 -6.77 8.33
C VAL A 67 -18.54 -6.28 8.90
N GLU A 68 -19.17 -5.34 8.23
CA GLU A 68 -20.47 -4.82 8.60
C GLU A 68 -21.57 -5.55 7.83
N ARG A 69 -22.74 -5.69 8.46
CA ARG A 69 -23.94 -6.31 7.87
C ARG A 69 -23.71 -7.74 7.32
N ALA A 70 -22.77 -8.48 7.91
CA ALA A 70 -22.30 -9.80 7.47
C ALA A 70 -23.35 -10.93 7.41
N THR A 71 -24.58 -10.73 7.91
CA THR A 71 -25.59 -11.81 7.96
C THR A 71 -25.98 -12.29 6.57
N SER A 72 -26.13 -11.37 5.61
CA SER A 72 -26.47 -11.74 4.23
C SER A 72 -25.33 -12.50 3.56
N LEU A 73 -24.07 -12.08 3.76
CA LEU A 73 -22.89 -12.82 3.29
C LEU A 73 -22.85 -14.24 3.86
N PHE A 74 -23.09 -14.41 5.17
CA PHE A 74 -23.09 -15.73 5.80
C PHE A 74 -24.18 -16.67 5.24
N ILE A 75 -25.40 -16.15 5.07
CA ILE A 75 -26.50 -16.94 4.48
C ILE A 75 -26.18 -17.29 3.02
N TYR A 76 -25.66 -16.34 2.26
CA TYR A 76 -25.21 -16.56 0.89
C TYR A 76 -24.20 -17.71 0.83
N THR A 77 -23.11 -17.66 1.62
CA THR A 77 -22.08 -18.71 1.65
C THR A 77 -22.63 -20.08 2.05
N LEU A 78 -23.63 -20.15 2.95
CA LEU A 78 -24.27 -21.42 3.33
C LEU A 78 -25.21 -21.98 2.26
N SER A 79 -25.87 -21.11 1.50
CA SER A 79 -26.86 -21.48 0.49
C SER A 79 -26.25 -21.77 -0.88
N ARG A 80 -25.01 -21.32 -1.10
CA ARG A 80 -24.30 -21.42 -2.36
C ARG A 80 -23.78 -22.84 -2.58
N ASP A 81 -24.02 -23.37 -3.77
CA ASP A 81 -23.37 -24.59 -4.24
C ASP A 81 -21.93 -24.29 -4.68
N ASN A 82 -20.95 -24.79 -3.93
CA ASN A 82 -19.53 -24.54 -4.20
C ASN A 82 -18.98 -25.39 -5.35
N ASP A 83 -19.69 -26.45 -5.75
CA ASP A 83 -19.31 -27.31 -6.87
C ASP A 83 -19.84 -26.77 -8.21
N ALA A 84 -20.54 -25.62 -8.18
CA ALA A 84 -21.05 -24.96 -9.36
C ALA A 84 -19.95 -24.24 -10.14
N ALA A 85 -19.49 -24.89 -11.20
CA ALA A 85 -18.57 -24.35 -12.18
C ALA A 85 -19.18 -24.43 -13.58
N ALA A 86 -18.90 -23.45 -14.42
CA ALA A 86 -19.00 -23.59 -15.86
C ALA A 86 -17.91 -24.59 -16.29
N GLU A 87 -18.27 -25.53 -17.17
CA GLU A 87 -17.29 -26.36 -17.86
C GLU A 87 -16.43 -25.46 -18.73
N VAL A 88 -15.30 -25.01 -18.19
CA VAL A 88 -14.21 -24.42 -18.97
C VAL A 88 -13.35 -25.60 -19.39
N GLU A 89 -13.17 -25.81 -20.70
CA GLU A 89 -12.09 -26.67 -21.20
C GLU A 89 -10.77 -26.05 -20.71
N VAL A 90 -10.26 -26.56 -19.60
CA VAL A 90 -8.90 -26.28 -19.17
C VAL A 90 -8.02 -27.19 -20.03
N ASP A 91 -7.18 -26.61 -20.89
CA ASP A 91 -6.05 -27.35 -21.44
C ASP A 91 -5.23 -27.86 -20.24
N ASP A 92 -5.14 -29.17 -20.11
CA ASP A 92 -4.58 -29.94 -19.00
C ASP A 92 -3.03 -29.87 -18.97
N ASP A 93 -2.47 -28.66 -19.04
CA ASP A 93 -1.03 -28.40 -19.11
C ASP A 93 -0.54 -27.45 -17.98
N GLU A 94 -1.12 -27.54 -16.79
CA GLU A 94 -0.48 -27.00 -15.58
C GLU A 94 -0.17 -28.13 -14.58
N GLU A 95 1.05 -28.68 -14.72
CA GLU A 95 1.73 -29.36 -13.63
C GLU A 95 1.70 -28.45 -12.40
N GLY A 96 0.94 -28.84 -11.37
CA GLY A 96 0.91 -28.15 -10.08
C GLY A 96 2.34 -27.94 -9.55
N PRO A 97 2.60 -26.81 -8.87
CA PRO A 97 3.95 -26.49 -8.43
C PRO A 97 4.43 -27.57 -7.47
N THR A 98 5.48 -28.26 -7.88
CA THR A 98 6.20 -29.20 -7.05
C THR A 98 6.71 -28.44 -5.82
N GLU A 99 6.12 -28.77 -4.67
CA GLU A 99 6.46 -28.26 -3.35
C GLU A 99 7.84 -28.83 -2.91
N ASN A 100 8.90 -28.42 -3.60
CA ASN A 100 10.29 -28.77 -3.27
C ASN A 100 11.22 -27.59 -3.61
N GLY A 101 10.88 -26.41 -3.11
CA GLY A 101 11.86 -25.35 -2.92
C GLY A 101 12.71 -25.66 -1.67
N PRO A 102 14.04 -25.46 -1.68
CA PRO A 102 14.84 -25.55 -0.47
C PRO A 102 14.26 -24.60 0.59
N PRO A 103 14.44 -24.85 1.91
CA PRO A 103 13.91 -23.96 2.93
C PRO A 103 14.46 -22.56 2.67
N SER A 104 13.63 -21.68 2.11
CA SER A 104 13.98 -20.29 1.95
C SER A 104 14.23 -19.82 3.36
N SER A 105 15.47 -19.42 3.65
CA SER A 105 15.74 -18.60 4.80
C SER A 105 14.84 -17.38 4.64
N GLU A 106 13.69 -17.39 5.30
CA GLU A 106 12.63 -16.39 5.23
C GLU A 106 13.30 -15.02 5.39
N ARG A 107 13.54 -14.34 4.28
CA ARG A 107 14.26 -13.07 4.31
C ARG A 107 13.22 -12.06 4.70
N ASP A 108 13.30 -11.61 5.93
CA ASP A 108 12.42 -10.56 6.44
C ASP A 108 12.81 -9.21 5.78
N TYR A 109 12.38 -9.03 4.52
CA TYR A 109 12.58 -7.81 3.74
C TYR A 109 11.97 -6.61 4.45
N LEU A 110 10.88 -6.82 5.20
CA LEU A 110 10.21 -5.75 5.92
C LEU A 110 11.04 -5.23 7.09
N SER A 111 11.71 -6.09 7.86
CA SER A 111 12.66 -5.62 8.89
C SER A 111 13.90 -4.97 8.29
N LEU A 112 14.37 -5.41 7.13
CA LEU A 112 15.44 -4.73 6.39
C LEU A 112 15.00 -3.30 6.00
N GLY A 113 13.80 -3.15 5.44
CA GLY A 113 13.21 -1.85 5.10
C GLY A 113 13.09 -0.94 6.32
N ARG A 114 12.60 -1.46 7.47
CA ARG A 114 12.53 -0.73 8.74
C ARG A 114 13.91 -0.28 9.23
N GLY A 115 14.89 -1.16 9.15
CA GLY A 115 16.28 -0.87 9.49
C GLY A 115 16.83 0.27 8.63
N LEU A 116 16.62 0.22 7.31
CA LEU A 116 17.11 1.23 6.38
C LEU A 116 16.52 2.62 6.66
N VAL A 117 15.21 2.72 6.87
CA VAL A 117 14.53 3.98 7.25
C VAL A 117 15.08 4.51 8.58
N THR A 118 15.25 3.63 9.56
CA THR A 118 15.78 4.00 10.89
C THR A 118 17.21 4.54 10.80
N TRP A 119 18.10 3.85 10.06
CA TRP A 119 19.49 4.28 9.91
C TRP A 119 19.62 5.59 9.13
N THR A 120 18.82 5.80 8.11
CA THR A 120 18.83 7.05 7.34
C THR A 120 18.28 8.23 8.15
N LEU A 121 17.23 8.03 8.96
CA LEU A 121 16.72 9.05 9.90
C LEU A 121 17.77 9.43 10.96
N ILE A 122 18.44 8.45 11.57
CA ILE A 122 19.54 8.71 12.52
C ILE A 122 20.67 9.45 11.81
N GLY A 123 21.05 9.00 10.60
CA GLY A 123 22.06 9.63 9.76
C GLY A 123 21.74 11.08 9.43
N LEU A 124 20.48 11.41 9.16
CA LEU A 124 20.00 12.78 8.93
C LEU A 124 20.23 13.67 10.15
N VAL A 125 19.87 13.20 11.35
CA VAL A 125 20.06 13.96 12.61
C VAL A 125 21.55 14.15 12.91
N LEU A 126 22.38 13.12 12.68
CA LEU A 126 23.83 13.19 12.88
C LEU A 126 24.51 14.12 11.86
N ALA A 127 24.11 14.06 10.59
CA ALA A 127 24.60 14.98 9.55
C ALA A 127 24.25 16.43 9.87
N GLU A 128 23.06 16.64 10.43
CA GLU A 128 22.60 17.94 10.88
C GLU A 128 23.41 18.45 12.09
N ALA A 129 23.68 17.60 13.08
CA ALA A 129 24.55 17.93 14.21
C ALA A 129 26.00 18.20 13.77
N ALA A 130 26.53 17.42 12.83
CA ALA A 130 27.87 17.61 12.26
C ALA A 130 28.03 18.99 11.59
N SER A 131 26.95 19.55 11.06
CA SER A 131 26.94 20.89 10.45
C SER A 131 27.30 22.02 11.43
N LEU A 132 27.19 21.79 12.73
CA LEU A 132 27.61 22.74 13.78
C LEU A 132 29.14 22.91 13.82
N THR A 133 29.90 21.90 13.38
CA THR A 133 31.37 21.86 13.50
C THR A 133 32.13 22.69 12.46
N ARG A 134 31.43 23.48 11.61
CA ARG A 134 31.99 24.36 10.55
C ARG A 134 32.95 23.68 9.56
N LYS A 135 33.00 22.35 9.51
CA LYS A 135 33.83 21.60 8.56
C LYS A 135 33.30 21.76 7.13
N ARG A 136 34.21 21.79 6.15
CA ARG A 136 33.87 21.75 4.72
C ARG A 136 33.23 20.38 4.40
N GLY A 137 32.16 20.38 3.60
CA GLY A 137 31.45 19.16 3.18
C GLY A 137 30.21 18.76 3.99
N THR A 138 29.95 19.39 5.14
CA THR A 138 28.76 19.09 5.97
C THR A 138 27.43 19.37 5.26
N ASN A 139 27.39 20.38 4.38
CA ASN A 139 26.20 20.66 3.57
C ASN A 139 25.91 19.55 2.55
N ALA A 140 26.94 18.99 1.92
CA ALA A 140 26.77 17.86 1.00
C ALA A 140 26.25 16.64 1.75
N LEU A 141 26.86 16.31 2.90
CA LEU A 141 26.42 15.20 3.76
C LEU A 141 24.94 15.31 4.17
N ARG A 142 24.46 16.52 4.51
CA ARG A 142 23.05 16.75 4.88
C ARG A 142 22.11 16.51 3.72
N ILE A 143 22.45 17.02 2.54
CA ILE A 143 21.65 16.80 1.32
C ILE A 143 21.63 15.31 0.98
N THR A 144 22.78 14.63 1.03
CA THR A 144 22.86 13.19 0.78
C THR A 144 22.02 12.38 1.77
N MET A 145 22.13 12.65 3.07
CA MET A 145 21.34 11.92 4.08
C MET A 145 19.85 12.23 4.00
N PHE A 146 19.48 13.46 3.69
CA PHE A 146 18.08 13.82 3.46
C PHE A 146 17.50 13.10 2.24
N SER A 147 18.20 13.14 1.09
CA SER A 147 17.80 12.41 -0.11
C SER A 147 17.75 10.90 0.13
N ALA A 148 18.70 10.34 0.88
CA ALA A 148 18.70 8.93 1.27
C ALA A 148 17.50 8.58 2.17
N THR A 149 17.10 9.47 3.08
CA THR A 149 15.91 9.29 3.93
C THR A 149 14.64 9.30 3.09
N LEU A 150 14.51 10.24 2.15
CA LEU A 150 13.38 10.28 1.22
C LEU A 150 13.34 9.02 0.34
N LEU A 151 14.48 8.60 -0.20
CA LEU A 151 14.56 7.37 -1.01
C LEU A 151 14.19 6.13 -0.18
N ALA A 152 14.67 6.04 1.06
CA ALA A 152 14.37 4.94 1.95
C ALA A 152 12.87 4.86 2.27
N LEU A 153 12.23 5.99 2.60
CA LEU A 153 10.81 6.04 2.94
C LEU A 153 9.87 5.85 1.74
N PHE A 154 10.13 6.55 0.63
CA PHE A 154 9.17 6.61 -0.49
C PHE A 154 9.41 5.54 -1.56
N VAL A 155 10.58 4.90 -1.57
CA VAL A 155 10.91 3.90 -2.61
C VAL A 155 11.32 2.58 -1.99
N ALA A 156 12.38 2.57 -1.17
CA ALA A 156 12.95 1.32 -0.68
C ALA A 156 12.00 0.59 0.28
N PHE A 157 11.33 1.31 1.19
CA PHE A 157 10.40 0.72 2.15
C PHE A 157 9.16 0.10 1.49
N PRO A 158 8.43 0.81 0.59
CA PRO A 158 7.36 0.19 -0.21
C PRO A 158 7.84 -1.01 -1.03
N ALA A 159 9.03 -0.93 -1.64
CA ALA A 159 9.59 -2.05 -2.38
C ALA A 159 9.85 -3.27 -1.47
N CYS A 160 10.38 -3.04 -0.26
CA CYS A 160 10.55 -4.10 0.73
C CYS A 160 9.22 -4.71 1.18
N TYR A 161 8.16 -3.89 1.30
CA TYR A 161 6.82 -4.38 1.60
C TYR A 161 6.26 -5.26 0.48
N VAL A 162 6.32 -4.80 -0.78
CA VAL A 162 5.87 -5.62 -1.93
C VAL A 162 6.68 -6.91 -2.03
N LEU A 163 8.00 -6.85 -1.84
CA LEU A 163 8.84 -8.05 -1.83
C LEU A 163 8.45 -9.02 -0.71
N SER A 164 8.10 -8.50 0.47
CA SER A 164 7.62 -9.33 1.59
C SER A 164 6.27 -10.00 1.30
N LEU A 165 5.42 -9.39 0.48
CA LEU A 165 4.19 -10.02 0.01
C LEU A 165 4.46 -11.11 -1.05
N SER A 166 5.46 -10.89 -1.91
CA SER A 166 5.81 -11.84 -2.98
C SER A 166 6.61 -13.07 -2.54
N ASP A 167 7.30 -12.99 -1.40
CA ASP A 167 8.06 -14.13 -0.86
C ASP A 167 7.13 -15.21 -0.24
N GLY A 168 5.85 -14.87 -0.02
CA GLY A 168 4.79 -15.77 0.46
C GLY A 168 3.87 -16.34 -0.62
N GLY A 169 4.25 -16.25 -1.90
CA GLY A 169 3.42 -16.63 -3.06
C GLY A 169 3.33 -15.50 -4.07
N SER A 170 2.90 -15.77 -5.31
CA SER A 170 2.73 -14.70 -6.27
C SER A 170 1.65 -13.71 -5.78
N VAL A 171 1.84 -12.41 -6.03
CA VAL A 171 0.82 -11.39 -5.71
C VAL A 171 -0.51 -11.68 -6.42
N SER A 172 -0.47 -12.44 -7.53
CA SER A 172 -1.63 -12.95 -8.26
C SER A 172 -2.42 -13.97 -7.45
N GLU A 173 -1.76 -14.98 -6.87
CA GLU A 173 -2.42 -16.06 -6.12
C GLU A 173 -3.05 -15.55 -4.81
N ASN A 174 -2.41 -14.57 -4.16
CA ASN A 174 -2.91 -13.97 -2.92
C ASN A 174 -3.85 -12.77 -3.14
N SER A 175 -4.21 -12.46 -4.40
CA SER A 175 -5.15 -11.38 -4.70
C SER A 175 -6.57 -11.82 -4.37
N PRO A 176 -7.33 -11.04 -3.56
CA PRO A 176 -8.76 -11.28 -3.36
C PRO A 176 -9.45 -11.30 -4.74
N GLY A 177 -10.06 -12.43 -5.11
CA GLY A 177 -10.72 -12.58 -6.42
C GLY A 177 -10.09 -13.60 -7.37
N ASN A 178 -8.83 -14.02 -7.17
CA ASN A 178 -8.14 -14.91 -8.12
C ASN A 178 -8.83 -16.27 -8.31
N GLU A 179 -9.48 -16.81 -7.28
CA GLU A 179 -10.29 -18.04 -7.37
C GLU A 179 -11.74 -17.80 -7.84
N LEU A 180 -12.21 -16.54 -7.82
CA LEU A 180 -13.58 -16.17 -8.24
C LEU A 180 -13.68 -16.00 -9.75
N GLU A 181 -12.57 -15.75 -10.44
CA GLU A 181 -12.50 -15.35 -11.85
C GLU A 181 -12.57 -16.51 -12.86
N GLY A 182 -12.48 -17.78 -12.41
CA GLY A 182 -12.30 -18.90 -13.32
C GLY A 182 -13.55 -19.63 -13.80
N SER A 183 -14.51 -19.92 -12.92
CA SER A 183 -15.55 -20.92 -13.26
C SER A 183 -16.94 -20.69 -12.68
N ALA A 184 -17.10 -19.93 -11.59
CA ALA A 184 -18.40 -19.87 -10.92
C ALA A 184 -19.30 -18.70 -11.35
N PHE A 185 -18.76 -17.69 -12.05
CA PHE A 185 -19.50 -16.52 -12.50
C PHE A 185 -19.60 -16.44 -14.02
N VAL A 186 -20.77 -16.05 -14.53
CA VAL A 186 -21.02 -15.86 -15.97
C VAL A 186 -21.57 -14.47 -16.28
N HIS A 187 -21.37 -14.03 -17.53
CA HIS A 187 -21.72 -12.68 -18.02
C HIS A 187 -21.12 -11.57 -17.17
N THR A 188 -19.84 -11.72 -16.84
CA THR A 188 -19.12 -10.81 -15.93
C THR A 188 -18.82 -9.48 -16.61
N GLN A 189 -19.02 -8.39 -15.87
CA GLN A 189 -18.52 -7.06 -16.21
C GLN A 189 -17.59 -6.61 -15.09
N SER A 190 -16.38 -6.22 -15.46
CA SER A 190 -15.37 -5.71 -14.56
C SER A 190 -14.90 -4.34 -15.06
N ASP A 191 -14.98 -3.34 -14.20
CA ASP A 191 -14.37 -2.04 -14.47
C ASP A 191 -13.30 -1.77 -13.42
N THR A 192 -12.19 -1.17 -13.84
CA THR A 192 -11.11 -0.79 -12.94
C THR A 192 -10.64 0.62 -13.29
N SER A 193 -10.54 1.46 -12.27
CA SER A 193 -10.07 2.83 -12.40
C SER A 193 -9.01 3.13 -11.35
N THR A 194 -8.01 3.91 -11.75
CA THR A 194 -6.88 4.26 -10.89
C THR A 194 -6.86 5.77 -10.69
N HIS A 195 -6.85 6.18 -9.44
CA HIS A 195 -6.82 7.57 -9.01
C HIS A 195 -5.53 7.86 -8.24
N LEU A 196 -4.94 9.03 -8.50
CA LEU A 196 -3.78 9.49 -7.73
C LEU A 196 -4.26 10.22 -6.47
N ARG A 197 -3.67 9.90 -5.33
CA ARG A 197 -3.89 10.61 -4.06
C ARG A 197 -2.62 11.33 -3.60
N TRP A 198 -2.77 12.23 -2.64
CA TRP A 198 -1.62 12.90 -2.04
C TRP A 198 -0.74 11.85 -1.36
N LEU A 199 0.47 11.66 -1.90
CA LEU A 199 1.39 10.61 -1.45
C LEU A 199 0.72 9.21 -1.45
N GLY A 200 -0.02 8.86 -2.50
CA GLY A 200 -0.65 7.54 -2.58
C GLY A 200 -1.33 7.27 -3.92
N VAL A 201 -1.85 6.06 -4.05
CA VAL A 201 -2.64 5.59 -5.20
C VAL A 201 -3.88 4.90 -4.66
N GLU A 202 -5.01 5.14 -5.32
CA GLU A 202 -6.26 4.44 -5.09
C GLU A 202 -6.65 3.71 -6.38
N VAL A 203 -7.07 2.46 -6.25
CA VAL A 203 -7.61 1.63 -7.32
C VAL A 203 -9.03 1.28 -6.92
N GLN A 204 -9.99 1.69 -7.74
CA GLN A 204 -11.38 1.30 -7.58
C GLN A 204 -11.70 0.23 -8.62
N ALA A 205 -12.26 -0.88 -8.19
CA ALA A 205 -12.69 -1.96 -9.05
C ALA A 205 -14.14 -2.31 -8.75
N SER A 206 -14.95 -2.42 -9.80
CA SER A 206 -16.31 -2.95 -9.71
C SER A 206 -16.41 -4.24 -10.51
N PHE A 207 -17.19 -5.17 -10.00
CA PHE A 207 -17.45 -6.46 -10.59
C PHE A 207 -18.96 -6.73 -10.52
N SER A 208 -19.53 -7.26 -11.60
CA SER A 208 -20.88 -7.77 -11.59
C SER A 208 -21.00 -9.01 -12.46
N GLY A 209 -21.90 -9.92 -12.12
CA GLY A 209 -22.12 -11.16 -12.88
C GLY A 209 -23.15 -12.06 -12.20
N TYR A 210 -23.45 -13.19 -12.83
CA TYR A 210 -24.37 -14.18 -12.29
C TYR A 210 -23.58 -15.35 -11.69
N ASP A 211 -23.80 -15.65 -10.41
CA ASP A 211 -23.16 -16.77 -9.72
C ASP A 211 -23.91 -18.08 -9.97
N LEU A 212 -23.27 -19.03 -10.66
CA LEU A 212 -23.82 -20.36 -10.93
C LEU A 212 -24.08 -21.15 -9.64
N GLY A 213 -23.40 -20.82 -8.54
CA GLY A 213 -23.63 -21.42 -7.22
C GLY A 213 -25.00 -21.11 -6.63
N LEU A 214 -25.73 -20.13 -7.17
CA LEU A 214 -27.09 -19.79 -6.78
C LEU A 214 -28.15 -20.33 -7.75
N VAL A 215 -27.73 -20.96 -8.85
CA VAL A 215 -28.59 -21.50 -9.90
C VAL A 215 -28.75 -23.01 -9.71
N GLU A 216 -29.96 -23.52 -9.92
CA GLU A 216 -30.22 -24.95 -9.89
C GLU A 216 -29.41 -25.70 -10.97
N PRO A 217 -28.85 -26.89 -10.68
CA PRO A 217 -28.00 -27.62 -11.63
C PRO A 217 -28.62 -27.83 -13.01
N ALA A 218 -29.95 -28.01 -13.08
CA ALA A 218 -30.67 -28.21 -14.34
C ALA A 218 -30.68 -26.98 -15.26
N ASN A 219 -30.52 -25.77 -14.72
CA ASN A 219 -30.63 -24.52 -15.46
C ASN A 219 -29.27 -23.85 -15.72
N ARG A 220 -28.16 -24.37 -15.15
CA ARG A 220 -26.83 -23.77 -15.26
C ARG A 220 -26.37 -23.59 -16.71
N GLU A 221 -26.53 -24.61 -17.55
CA GLU A 221 -26.18 -24.51 -18.99
C GLU A 221 -26.90 -23.35 -19.69
N ASN A 222 -28.17 -23.13 -19.33
CA ASN A 222 -28.99 -22.07 -19.92
C ASN A 222 -28.54 -20.67 -19.46
N VAL A 223 -28.20 -20.52 -18.17
CA VAL A 223 -27.68 -19.25 -17.60
C VAL A 223 -26.29 -18.95 -18.14
N THR A 224 -25.44 -19.97 -18.33
CA THR A 224 -24.14 -19.82 -18.98
C THR A 224 -24.28 -19.37 -20.43
N ALA A 225 -25.20 -19.97 -21.19
CA ALA A 225 -25.41 -19.63 -22.60
C ALA A 225 -26.09 -18.27 -22.81
N THR A 226 -26.98 -17.87 -21.91
CA THR A 226 -27.84 -16.68 -22.09
C THR A 226 -28.12 -15.96 -20.79
N VAL A 227 -28.08 -14.62 -20.85
CA VAL A 227 -28.42 -13.76 -19.70
C VAL A 227 -29.87 -14.06 -19.27
N PRO A 228 -30.12 -14.36 -17.97
CA PRO A 228 -31.47 -14.59 -17.45
C PRO A 228 -32.42 -13.42 -17.70
N GLN A 229 -33.70 -13.72 -17.91
CA GLN A 229 -34.72 -12.68 -18.07
C GLN A 229 -34.99 -11.96 -16.74
N PRO A 230 -35.12 -10.62 -16.73
CA PRO A 230 -35.41 -9.89 -15.50
C PRO A 230 -36.67 -10.43 -14.80
N GLY A 231 -36.51 -10.84 -13.53
CA GLY A 231 -37.60 -11.38 -12.71
C GLY A 231 -37.79 -12.90 -12.79
N SER A 232 -36.96 -13.63 -13.54
CA SER A 232 -36.88 -15.09 -13.40
C SER A 232 -36.19 -15.49 -12.10
N GLU A 233 -36.35 -16.75 -11.69
CA GLU A 233 -35.66 -17.30 -10.51
C GLU A 233 -34.13 -17.22 -10.67
N ASP A 234 -33.64 -17.55 -11.87
CA ASP A 234 -32.22 -17.48 -12.21
C ASP A 234 -31.67 -16.05 -12.24
N ALA A 235 -32.51 -15.03 -12.43
CA ALA A 235 -32.06 -13.64 -12.36
C ALA A 235 -31.66 -13.22 -10.92
N SER A 236 -32.09 -13.99 -9.90
CA SER A 236 -31.70 -13.76 -8.50
C SER A 236 -30.27 -14.17 -8.16
N SER A 237 -29.56 -14.81 -9.11
CA SER A 237 -28.13 -15.13 -8.97
C SER A 237 -27.20 -13.97 -9.35
N PHE A 238 -27.75 -12.85 -9.81
CA PHE A 238 -26.97 -11.65 -10.08
C PHE A 238 -26.34 -11.12 -8.78
N ILE A 239 -25.04 -10.81 -8.85
CA ILE A 239 -24.26 -10.22 -7.77
C ILE A 239 -23.48 -9.05 -8.36
N ALA A 240 -23.47 -7.94 -7.62
CA ALA A 240 -22.62 -6.80 -7.90
C ALA A 240 -21.78 -6.45 -6.67
N PHE A 241 -20.54 -6.09 -6.92
CA PHE A 241 -19.50 -5.85 -5.95
C PHE A 241 -18.70 -4.63 -6.37
N GLU A 242 -18.45 -3.73 -5.43
CA GLU A 242 -17.58 -2.57 -5.60
C GLU A 242 -16.47 -2.63 -4.56
N SER A 243 -15.26 -2.29 -4.96
CA SER A 243 -14.10 -2.23 -4.08
C SER A 243 -13.25 -1.00 -4.36
N SER A 244 -12.70 -0.42 -3.30
CA SER A 244 -11.66 0.59 -3.33
C SER A 244 -10.48 0.10 -2.53
N PHE A 245 -9.33 0.04 -3.18
CA PHE A 245 -8.04 -0.27 -2.60
C PHE A 245 -7.16 0.98 -2.65
N ALA A 246 -6.81 1.53 -1.49
CA ALA A 246 -5.93 2.69 -1.41
C ALA A 246 -4.63 2.34 -0.68
N VAL A 247 -3.50 2.76 -1.23
CA VAL A 247 -2.19 2.70 -0.59
C VAL A 247 -1.67 4.12 -0.49
N GLU A 248 -1.54 4.60 0.75
CA GLU A 248 -1.11 5.95 1.07
C GLU A 248 0.13 5.90 1.98
N PHE A 249 1.02 6.85 1.81
CA PHE A 249 2.06 7.12 2.79
C PHE A 249 1.46 7.77 4.03
N GLY A 250 2.07 7.50 5.19
CA GLY A 250 1.60 8.06 6.45
C GLY A 250 1.49 9.59 6.41
N LYS A 251 0.38 10.12 6.94
CA LYS A 251 0.05 11.55 6.89
C LYS A 251 1.11 12.49 7.46
N ASN A 252 1.99 11.98 8.33
CA ASN A 252 3.04 12.76 8.99
C ASN A 252 4.38 12.71 8.24
N LEU A 253 4.50 11.96 7.14
CA LEU A 253 5.74 11.86 6.36
C LEU A 253 6.02 13.13 5.54
N ASP A 254 4.99 13.89 5.19
CA ASP A 254 5.11 15.19 4.54
C ASP A 254 5.86 16.21 5.41
N ALA A 255 5.93 16.01 6.72
CA ALA A 255 6.68 16.84 7.65
C ALA A 255 8.18 16.92 7.31
N LEU A 256 8.74 15.88 6.66
CA LEU A 256 10.13 15.91 6.17
C LEU A 256 10.33 16.92 5.04
N LEU A 257 9.28 17.27 4.29
CA LEU A 257 9.35 18.26 3.21
C LEU A 257 9.57 19.69 3.75
N TYR A 258 9.40 19.92 5.05
CA TYR A 258 9.80 21.18 5.69
C TYR A 258 11.31 21.31 5.94
N VAL A 259 12.09 20.21 5.85
CA VAL A 259 13.54 20.24 6.11
C VAL A 259 14.29 21.19 5.16
N PRO A 260 14.10 21.18 3.83
CA PRO A 260 14.69 22.17 2.93
C PRO A 260 14.30 23.61 3.26
N PHE A 261 13.04 23.84 3.66
CA PHE A 261 12.57 25.16 4.07
C PHE A 261 13.32 25.65 5.33
N LEU A 262 13.51 24.78 6.33
CA LEU A 262 14.31 25.10 7.52
C LEU A 262 15.76 25.41 7.18
N TRP A 263 16.35 24.77 6.17
CA TRP A 263 17.71 25.09 5.72
C TRP A 263 17.82 26.46 5.06
N TRP A 264 16.73 26.93 4.44
CA TRP A 264 16.64 28.25 3.85
C TRP A 264 16.47 29.33 4.93
N VAL A 265 15.52 29.15 5.85
CA VAL A 265 15.21 30.10 6.95
C VAL A 265 16.31 30.14 8.02
N LEU A 266 16.92 28.99 8.33
CA LEU A 266 17.95 28.83 9.37
C LEU A 266 19.29 28.38 8.72
N PRO A 267 20.04 29.27 8.04
CA PRO A 267 21.24 28.88 7.31
C PRO A 267 22.38 28.41 8.23
N SER A 268 23.15 27.42 7.78
CA SER A 268 24.38 26.98 8.46
C SER A 268 25.49 28.01 8.24
N ASN A 269 26.45 28.05 9.16
CA ASN A 269 27.69 28.78 8.95
C ASN A 269 28.46 28.12 7.80
N THR A 270 28.41 28.69 6.60
CA THR A 270 29.34 28.33 5.53
C THR A 270 30.75 28.80 5.92
N PRO A 271 31.78 27.95 5.80
CA PRO A 271 33.15 28.41 5.97
C PRO A 271 33.42 29.50 4.93
N LYS A 272 34.00 30.62 5.35
CA LYS A 272 34.48 31.64 4.41
C LYS A 272 35.46 30.96 3.46
N VAL A 273 35.14 30.92 2.18
CA VAL A 273 36.13 30.63 1.14
C VAL A 273 37.04 31.85 1.17
N PHE A 274 38.28 31.68 1.65
CA PHE A 274 39.31 32.66 1.39
C PHE A 274 39.56 32.58 -0.12
N THR A 275 39.02 33.53 -0.86
CA THR A 275 39.56 33.85 -2.18
C THR A 275 40.98 34.36 -1.93
N GLU A 276 41.97 33.56 -2.28
CA GLU A 276 43.32 34.06 -2.51
C GLU A 276 43.23 34.92 -3.77
N GLU A 277 43.09 36.23 -3.59
CA GLU A 277 43.51 37.21 -4.59
C GLU A 277 44.93 37.66 -4.20
N GLU A 278 45.93 37.14 -4.91
CA GLU A 278 47.18 37.83 -5.25
C GLU A 278 47.37 37.76 -6.77
#